data_AF-A0A242M3C2-F1
#
_entry.id   AF-A0A242M3C2-F1
#
_cell.length_a   1.000
_cell.length_b   1.000
_cell.length_c   1.000
_cell.angle_alpha   90.00
_cell.angle_beta   90.00
_cell.angle_gamma   90.00
#
_symmetry.space_group_name_H-M   'P 1'
#
loop_
_entity.id
_entity.type
_entity.pdbx_description
1 polymer ?
#
loop_
_entity_poly.entity_id
_entity_poly.type
_entity_poly.pdbx_seq_one_letter_code
_entity_poly.pdbx_strand_id
1 'polypeptide(L)'
;MGMTVNPTSVTALTTNPGLSSVALAQSASGATHLPTAALTVTPVDIAANEAFMDKWIGVEALIAANGLEPAAMQNQTSLSTAAATLAKYQQALDSNARTGQDAQAVATALMSSTQQLILQRPDLANARFDFQSNNGAVKVTSSALSDSDRTWLQNLLNSNGSLVQAVQSFHNDLVGGYSAWANADGNPLTDAQLDAVGKQADGLVSFMNLFKQMGASSKVPNSDDKDIYTLNGAKIDLTQDPGSAVGFLGFMQSAQAVANGADVAKTPIGNFYGTEKFNVFEQNLSNSWAIRIPFFPSDATSLGTNEIA
;
A
#
# COMPACT_ATOMS: atom_id res chain seq x y z
N MET A 1 -49.20 -46.59 -35.57
CA MET A 1 -50.00 -46.11 -36.72
C MET A 1 -50.23 -44.61 -36.53
N GLY A 2 -50.16 -43.79 -37.59
CA GLY A 2 -50.16 -42.31 -37.52
C GLY A 2 -48.82 -41.78 -36.97
N MET A 3 -48.02 -40.94 -37.65
CA MET A 3 -48.31 -39.65 -38.33
C MET A 3 -48.92 -38.62 -37.34
N THR A 4 -48.49 -37.35 -37.30
CA THR A 4 -48.32 -36.45 -38.47
C THR A 4 -47.43 -35.21 -38.15
N VAL A 5 -46.42 -34.97 -39.00
CA VAL A 5 -45.85 -33.67 -39.47
C VAL A 5 -45.24 -32.64 -38.48
N ASN A 6 -43.96 -32.35 -38.76
CA ASN A 6 -43.24 -31.07 -38.57
C ASN A 6 -43.16 -30.37 -39.96
N PRO A 7 -43.33 -29.05 -40.11
CA PRO A 7 -42.17 -28.14 -40.24
C PRO A 7 -42.43 -26.76 -39.56
N THR A 8 -41.47 -25.84 -39.35
CA THR A 8 -40.57 -25.13 -40.29
C THR A 8 -39.53 -24.42 -39.38
N SER A 9 -38.20 -24.43 -39.56
CA SER A 9 -37.36 -24.06 -40.73
C SER A 9 -37.60 -22.60 -41.17
N VAL A 10 -36.63 -21.72 -41.42
CA VAL A 10 -35.26 -21.90 -41.97
C VAL A 10 -34.28 -20.80 -41.48
N THR A 11 -32.96 -21.05 -41.64
CA THR A 11 -31.78 -20.12 -41.64
C THR A 11 -31.36 -19.54 -40.28
N ALA A 12 -30.07 -19.42 -39.91
CA ALA A 12 -28.78 -19.94 -40.41
C ALA A 12 -27.74 -19.98 -39.23
N LEU A 13 -26.71 -20.85 -39.19
CA LEU A 13 -25.35 -20.71 -39.76
C LEU A 13 -24.73 -19.31 -39.61
N THR A 14 -23.61 -19.06 -38.93
CA THR A 14 -22.38 -19.90 -38.79
C THR A 14 -21.57 -19.68 -37.48
N THR A 15 -20.88 -20.74 -37.03
CA THR A 15 -19.56 -20.76 -36.35
C THR A 15 -19.28 -19.87 -35.11
N ASN A 16 -19.35 -20.51 -33.93
CA ASN A 16 -18.44 -20.31 -32.78
C ASN A 16 -17.13 -21.14 -33.04
N PRO A 17 -16.06 -21.13 -32.19
CA PRO A 17 -15.85 -20.38 -30.95
C PRO A 17 -14.48 -19.67 -30.80
N GLY A 18 -14.36 -18.80 -29.78
CA GLY A 18 -13.13 -18.07 -29.47
C GLY A 18 -13.02 -17.49 -28.04
N LEU A 19 -13.06 -18.37 -27.03
CA LEU A 19 -12.50 -18.17 -25.68
C LEU A 19 -12.81 -16.87 -24.90
N SER A 20 -13.79 -16.92 -23.99
CA SER A 20 -13.63 -16.33 -22.66
C SER A 20 -14.44 -17.07 -21.59
N SER A 21 -13.69 -17.56 -20.60
CA SER A 21 -14.06 -18.00 -19.25
C SER A 21 -15.44 -17.56 -18.69
N VAL A 22 -16.33 -18.52 -18.43
CA VAL A 22 -16.80 -18.89 -17.06
C VAL A 22 -17.24 -20.37 -17.08
N ALA A 23 -16.66 -21.23 -16.24
CA ALA A 23 -17.14 -22.59 -15.98
C ALA A 23 -16.83 -23.00 -14.53
N LEU A 24 -17.73 -23.80 -13.93
CA LEU A 24 -17.78 -24.19 -12.50
C LEU A 24 -17.99 -22.98 -11.57
N ALA A 25 -19.19 -22.64 -11.08
CA ALA A 25 -20.35 -23.41 -10.60
C ALA A 25 -20.20 -24.00 -9.18
N GLN A 26 -21.19 -23.64 -8.35
CA GLN A 26 -21.73 -24.38 -7.19
C GLN A 26 -20.87 -24.53 -5.93
N SER A 27 -21.11 -23.62 -4.98
CA SER A 27 -21.56 -24.03 -3.64
C SER A 27 -22.90 -23.34 -3.34
N ALA A 28 -23.95 -24.13 -3.13
CA ALA A 28 -25.29 -23.60 -2.89
C ALA A 28 -25.47 -23.27 -1.40
N SER A 29 -25.63 -21.98 -1.06
CA SER A 29 -26.20 -21.56 0.23
C SER A 29 -27.72 -21.56 0.14
N GLY A 30 -28.36 -22.43 0.92
CA GLY A 30 -29.80 -22.42 1.08
C GLY A 30 -30.27 -21.38 2.09
N ALA A 31 -31.55 -20.99 1.93
CA ALA A 31 -32.43 -20.31 2.89
C ALA A 31 -32.44 -18.77 2.97
N THR A 32 -33.66 -18.25 2.78
CA THR A 32 -34.25 -16.97 3.24
C THR A 32 -33.75 -15.65 2.62
N HIS A 33 -34.46 -15.25 1.56
CA HIS A 33 -34.49 -13.91 0.98
C HIS A 33 -35.48 -13.02 1.76
N LEU A 34 -35.10 -11.77 2.06
CA LEU A 34 -36.04 -10.65 2.26
C LEU A 34 -35.98 -9.73 1.02
N PRO A 35 -37.07 -9.04 0.65
CA PRO A 35 -37.09 -8.16 -0.52
C PRO A 35 -36.64 -6.74 -0.18
N THR A 36 -35.60 -6.25 -0.87
CA THR A 36 -35.22 -4.83 -0.85
C THR A 36 -36.20 -4.02 -1.69
N ALA A 37 -36.92 -3.09 -1.09
CA ALA A 37 -37.77 -2.16 -1.83
C ALA A 37 -36.91 -1.13 -2.58
N ALA A 38 -37.14 -0.98 -3.89
CA ALA A 38 -36.48 0.07 -4.68
C ALA A 38 -37.08 1.44 -4.35
N LEU A 39 -36.24 2.39 -3.93
CA LEU A 39 -36.64 3.79 -3.73
C LEU A 39 -36.74 4.50 -5.07
N THR A 40 -37.96 4.72 -5.56
CA THR A 40 -38.22 5.67 -6.65
C THR A 40 -38.10 7.10 -6.12
N VAL A 41 -37.04 7.80 -6.55
CA VAL A 41 -36.85 9.23 -6.27
C VAL A 41 -37.77 10.04 -7.18
N THR A 42 -38.74 10.75 -6.60
CA THR A 42 -39.54 11.75 -7.31
C THR A 42 -38.67 12.96 -7.69
N PRO A 43 -38.73 13.47 -8.93
CA PRO A 43 -38.05 14.71 -9.29
C PRO A 43 -38.53 15.88 -8.43
N VAL A 44 -37.61 16.74 -8.00
CA VAL A 44 -37.94 17.97 -7.25
C VAL A 44 -38.71 18.93 -8.16
N ASP A 45 -39.86 19.41 -7.70
CA ASP A 45 -40.58 20.51 -8.34
C ASP A 45 -39.76 21.80 -8.14
N ILE A 46 -39.09 22.22 -9.21
CA ILE A 46 -38.17 23.37 -9.19
C ILE A 46 -38.92 24.67 -8.86
N ALA A 47 -40.17 24.83 -9.31
CA ALA A 47 -40.96 26.03 -9.03
C ALA A 47 -41.41 26.08 -7.56
N ALA A 48 -41.75 24.93 -6.96
CA ALA A 48 -42.01 24.84 -5.53
C ALA A 48 -40.74 25.10 -4.70
N ASN A 49 -39.57 24.66 -5.19
CA ASN A 49 -38.28 24.92 -4.56
C ASN A 49 -37.88 26.40 -4.63
N GLU A 50 -38.02 27.07 -5.77
CA GLU A 50 -37.76 28.51 -5.92
C GLU A 50 -38.68 29.34 -5.01
N ALA A 51 -39.98 29.04 -4.99
CA ALA A 51 -40.94 29.72 -4.11
C ALA A 51 -40.71 29.44 -2.59
N PHE A 52 -40.01 28.36 -2.25
CA PHE A 52 -39.52 28.11 -0.90
C PHE A 52 -38.26 28.93 -0.58
N MET A 53 -37.30 28.97 -1.50
CA MET A 53 -36.04 29.72 -1.34
C MET A 53 -36.28 31.24 -1.23
N ASP A 54 -37.19 31.82 -2.01
CA ASP A 54 -37.56 33.25 -1.88
C ASP A 54 -38.16 33.57 -0.50
N LYS A 55 -38.95 32.66 0.06
CA LYS A 55 -39.46 32.79 1.44
C LYS A 55 -38.37 32.60 2.48
N TRP A 56 -37.42 31.70 2.23
CA TRP A 56 -36.28 31.47 3.11
C TRP A 56 -35.35 32.68 3.21
N ILE A 57 -35.04 33.33 2.08
CA ILE A 57 -34.25 34.58 2.03
C ILE A 57 -34.93 35.70 2.83
N GLY A 58 -36.26 35.82 2.75
CA GLY A 58 -37.03 36.76 3.57
C GLY A 58 -36.98 36.48 5.08
N VAL A 59 -36.81 35.21 5.47
CA VAL A 59 -36.65 34.79 6.87
C VAL A 59 -35.21 35.04 7.35
N GLU A 60 -34.18 34.72 6.54
CA GLU A 60 -32.78 35.03 6.86
C GLU A 60 -32.55 36.53 7.07
N ALA A 61 -33.11 37.39 6.22
CA ALA A 61 -33.02 38.83 6.37
C ALA A 61 -33.64 39.33 7.69
N LEU A 62 -34.76 38.74 8.12
CA LEU A 62 -35.43 39.08 9.38
C LEU A 62 -34.67 38.56 10.61
N ILE A 63 -34.04 37.39 10.50
CA ILE A 63 -33.22 36.77 11.54
C ILE A 63 -31.92 37.58 11.76
N ALA A 64 -31.22 37.93 10.66
CA ALA A 64 -30.02 38.75 10.70
C ALA A 64 -30.28 40.16 11.25
N ALA A 65 -31.40 40.78 10.88
CA ALA A 65 -31.79 42.10 11.39
C ALA A 65 -32.09 42.14 12.91
N ASN A 66 -32.34 40.99 13.54
CA ASN A 66 -32.58 40.86 14.97
C ASN A 66 -31.39 40.26 15.76
N GLY A 67 -30.25 40.02 15.11
CA GLY A 67 -29.03 39.54 15.77
C GLY A 67 -29.13 38.12 16.35
N LEU A 68 -30.08 37.31 15.87
CA LEU A 68 -30.27 35.94 16.31
C LEU A 68 -29.56 35.01 15.33
N GLU A 69 -28.42 34.43 15.70
CA GLU A 69 -27.80 33.38 14.89
C GLU A 69 -28.51 32.04 15.16
N PRO A 70 -29.05 31.33 14.14
CA PRO A 70 -29.69 30.04 14.37
C PRO A 70 -28.69 29.02 14.92
N ALA A 71 -29.04 28.31 15.99
CA ALA A 71 -28.18 27.27 16.58
C ALA A 71 -27.78 26.16 15.57
N ALA A 72 -28.56 25.99 14.49
CA ALA A 72 -28.22 25.13 13.37
C ALA A 72 -26.97 25.58 12.59
N MET A 73 -26.73 26.89 12.47
CA MET A 73 -25.54 27.44 11.79
C MET A 73 -24.29 27.37 12.69
N GLN A 74 -24.45 27.57 13.99
CA GLN A 74 -23.35 27.39 14.96
C GLN A 74 -22.80 25.95 14.94
N ASN A 75 -23.68 24.97 14.77
CA ASN A 75 -23.29 23.57 14.58
C ASN A 75 -22.72 23.26 13.18
N GLN A 76 -22.99 24.06 12.14
CA GLN A 76 -22.35 23.85 10.84
C GLN A 76 -20.86 24.19 10.86
N THR A 77 -20.47 25.26 11.57
CA THR A 77 -19.07 25.67 11.69
C THR A 77 -18.23 24.68 12.52
N SER A 78 -18.82 24.08 13.57
CA SER A 78 -18.17 23.01 14.34
C SER A 78 -18.04 21.72 13.52
N LEU A 79 -19.10 21.32 12.80
CA LEU A 79 -19.06 20.17 11.89
C LEU A 79 -18.05 20.32 10.74
N SER A 80 -17.95 21.52 10.14
CA SER A 80 -16.94 21.77 9.09
C SER A 80 -15.52 21.76 9.64
N THR A 81 -15.31 22.24 10.87
CA THR A 81 -14.01 22.20 11.54
C THR A 81 -13.62 20.76 11.88
N ALA A 82 -14.55 19.96 12.40
CA ALA A 82 -14.33 18.53 12.67
C ALA A 82 -14.02 17.74 11.39
N ALA A 83 -14.74 18.00 10.30
CA ALA A 83 -14.49 17.38 9.00
C ALA A 83 -13.11 17.76 8.43
N ALA A 84 -12.70 19.03 8.56
CA ALA A 84 -11.36 19.47 8.14
C ALA A 84 -10.24 18.80 8.96
N THR A 85 -10.41 18.68 10.28
CA THR A 85 -9.46 17.97 11.15
C THR A 85 -9.38 16.48 10.82
N LEU A 86 -10.52 15.81 10.59
CA LEU A 86 -10.56 14.40 10.18
C LEU A 86 -9.83 14.20 8.84
N ALA A 87 -10.01 15.11 7.87
CA ALA A 87 -9.30 15.05 6.59
C ALA A 87 -7.77 15.16 6.74
N LYS A 88 -7.27 15.98 7.68
CA LYS A 88 -5.84 16.05 8.00
C LYS A 88 -5.31 14.74 8.59
N TYR A 89 -6.04 14.12 9.53
CA TYR A 89 -5.64 12.82 10.08
C TYR A 89 -5.69 11.70 9.04
N GLN A 90 -6.67 11.70 8.13
CA GLN A 90 -6.70 10.77 7.00
C GLN A 90 -5.47 10.94 6.11
N GLN A 91 -5.11 12.19 5.74
CA GLN A 91 -3.89 12.47 4.97
C GLN A 91 -2.62 11.97 5.68
N ALA A 92 -2.55 12.11 7.00
CA ALA A 92 -1.40 11.66 7.81
C ALA A 92 -1.32 10.13 7.92
N LEU A 93 -2.46 9.43 7.94
CA LEU A 93 -2.54 7.97 7.84
C LEU A 93 -2.15 7.47 6.43
N ASP A 94 -2.65 8.13 5.38
CA ASP A 94 -2.36 7.78 3.98
C ASP A 94 -0.86 7.93 3.67
N SER A 95 -0.18 8.94 4.23
CA SER A 95 1.27 9.09 4.09
C SER A 95 2.04 7.94 4.75
N ASN A 96 1.64 7.52 5.95
CA ASN A 96 2.27 6.38 6.64
C ASN A 96 2.04 5.05 5.91
N ALA A 97 0.88 4.88 5.26
CA ALA A 97 0.54 3.68 4.51
C ALA A 97 1.42 3.45 3.25
N ARG A 98 2.06 4.49 2.71
CA ARG A 98 2.93 4.38 1.52
C ARG A 98 4.28 3.75 1.79
N THR A 99 4.74 3.73 3.04
CA THR A 99 6.07 3.20 3.43
C THR A 99 6.34 1.77 2.93
N GLY A 100 5.32 0.93 2.80
CA GLY A 100 5.44 -0.39 2.15
C GLY A 100 5.66 -0.32 0.64
N GLN A 101 4.90 0.54 -0.07
CA GLN A 101 5.04 0.78 -1.51
C GLN A 101 6.41 1.41 -1.83
N ASP A 102 6.86 2.36 -1.03
CA ASP A 102 8.18 2.98 -1.19
C ASP A 102 9.31 1.97 -0.93
N ALA A 103 9.18 1.12 0.10
CA ALA A 103 10.13 0.03 0.34
C ALA A 103 10.18 -0.96 -0.83
N GLN A 104 9.04 -1.30 -1.44
CA GLN A 104 8.98 -2.10 -2.65
C GLN A 104 9.66 -1.41 -3.84
N ALA A 105 9.49 -0.10 -4.00
CA ALA A 105 10.14 0.68 -5.05
C ALA A 105 11.67 0.66 -4.89
N VAL A 106 12.17 0.88 -3.66
CA VAL A 106 13.60 0.79 -3.34
C VAL A 106 14.13 -0.61 -3.61
N ALA A 107 13.44 -1.66 -3.16
CA ALA A 107 13.85 -3.05 -3.39
C ALA A 107 13.88 -3.38 -4.90
N THR A 108 12.83 -3.01 -5.64
CA THR A 108 12.74 -3.26 -7.08
C THR A 108 13.86 -2.54 -7.84
N ALA A 109 14.14 -1.28 -7.50
CA ALA A 109 15.22 -0.50 -8.11
C ALA A 109 16.62 -1.04 -7.75
N LEU A 110 16.80 -1.60 -6.55
CA LEU A 110 18.08 -2.15 -6.08
C LEU A 110 18.52 -3.38 -6.87
N MET A 111 17.58 -4.18 -7.40
CA MET A 111 17.90 -5.44 -8.11
C MET A 111 18.94 -5.29 -9.21
N SER A 112 18.86 -4.24 -10.03
CA SER A 112 19.80 -4.02 -11.14
C SER A 112 21.20 -3.67 -10.65
N SER A 113 21.32 -2.81 -9.63
CA SER A 113 22.60 -2.53 -8.96
C SER A 113 23.19 -3.79 -8.31
N THR A 114 22.36 -4.66 -7.72
CA THR A 114 22.82 -5.91 -7.12
C THR A 114 23.29 -6.93 -8.15
N GLN A 115 22.62 -7.02 -9.30
CA GLN A 115 23.08 -7.83 -10.43
C GLN A 115 24.42 -7.30 -10.98
N GLN A 116 24.56 -5.98 -11.14
CA GLN A 116 25.82 -5.35 -11.56
C GLN A 116 26.95 -5.56 -10.53
N LEU A 117 26.65 -5.53 -9.23
CA LEU A 117 27.60 -5.85 -8.16
C LEU A 117 28.21 -7.24 -8.37
N ILE A 118 27.37 -8.26 -8.54
CA ILE A 118 27.82 -9.65 -8.73
C ILE A 118 28.64 -9.80 -10.01
N LEU A 119 28.31 -9.07 -11.08
CA LEU A 119 29.05 -9.10 -12.35
C LEU A 119 30.42 -8.41 -12.27
N GLN A 120 30.53 -7.30 -11.54
CA GLN A 120 31.76 -6.47 -11.48
C GLN A 120 32.69 -6.84 -10.32
N ARG A 121 32.11 -7.27 -9.18
CA ARG A 121 32.79 -7.63 -7.94
C ARG A 121 32.16 -8.91 -7.35
N PRO A 122 32.33 -10.07 -8.02
CA PRO A 122 31.80 -11.34 -7.52
C PRO A 122 32.37 -11.74 -6.15
N ASP A 123 33.53 -11.21 -5.77
CA ASP A 123 34.12 -11.33 -4.44
C ASP A 123 33.27 -10.66 -3.34
N LEU A 124 32.52 -9.59 -3.68
CA LEU A 124 31.59 -8.91 -2.77
C LEU A 124 30.17 -9.52 -2.79
N ALA A 125 29.88 -10.51 -3.63
CA ALA A 125 28.53 -11.04 -3.83
C ALA A 125 27.87 -11.59 -2.54
N ASN A 126 28.68 -12.13 -1.63
CA ASN A 126 28.25 -12.64 -0.32
C ASN A 126 28.61 -11.71 0.85
N ALA A 127 29.31 -10.61 0.58
CA ALA A 127 29.70 -9.65 1.61
C ALA A 127 28.47 -8.96 2.21
N ARG A 128 28.51 -8.71 3.53
CA ARG A 128 27.38 -8.14 4.25
C ARG A 128 27.36 -6.62 4.12
N PHE A 129 26.22 -6.06 3.73
CA PHE A 129 26.01 -4.63 3.67
C PHE A 129 24.55 -4.24 3.93
N ASP A 130 24.36 -3.01 4.36
CA ASP A 130 23.08 -2.31 4.37
C ASP A 130 23.28 -0.91 3.76
N PHE A 131 22.19 -0.15 3.59
CA PHE A 131 22.22 1.23 3.16
C PHE A 131 21.00 1.99 3.71
N GLN A 132 21.12 3.31 3.74
CA GLN A 132 20.12 4.24 4.27
C GLN A 132 20.00 5.48 3.37
N SER A 133 18.92 6.24 3.54
CA SER A 133 18.87 7.62 3.05
C SER A 133 19.93 8.48 3.74
N ASN A 134 20.47 9.43 2.97
CA ASN A 134 21.29 10.53 3.45
C ASN A 134 21.02 11.75 2.54
N ASN A 135 20.00 12.53 2.89
CA ASN A 135 19.50 13.69 2.16
C ASN A 135 19.23 13.37 0.68
N GLY A 136 18.42 12.34 0.43
CA GLY A 136 18.06 11.88 -0.91
C GLY A 136 19.09 10.97 -1.60
N ALA A 137 20.35 10.98 -1.15
CA ALA A 137 21.39 10.09 -1.67
C ALA A 137 21.41 8.73 -0.94
N VAL A 138 21.98 7.71 -1.58
CA VAL A 138 22.22 6.41 -0.96
C VAL A 138 23.52 6.46 -0.17
N LYS A 139 23.46 6.12 1.13
CA LYS A 139 24.65 5.94 1.97
C LYS A 139 24.78 4.49 2.39
N VAL A 140 25.91 3.86 2.04
CA VAL A 140 26.17 2.45 2.39
C VAL A 140 26.67 2.36 3.83
N THR A 141 26.01 1.52 4.61
CA THR A 141 26.34 1.22 6.00
C THR A 141 26.79 -0.24 6.11
N SER A 142 28.09 -0.44 6.31
CA SER A 142 28.65 -1.77 6.61
C SER A 142 29.94 -1.64 7.40
N SER A 143 29.99 -2.35 8.53
CA SER A 143 31.21 -2.60 9.31
C SER A 143 32.03 -3.80 8.79
N ALA A 144 31.46 -4.60 7.88
CA ALA A 144 32.12 -5.77 7.29
C ALA A 144 32.87 -5.45 5.99
N LEU A 145 32.53 -4.35 5.32
CA LEU A 145 33.24 -3.86 4.13
C LEU A 145 34.42 -2.96 4.49
N SER A 146 35.51 -3.11 3.74
CA SER A 146 36.61 -2.13 3.73
C SER A 146 36.10 -0.75 3.29
N ASP A 147 36.79 0.33 3.66
CA ASP A 147 36.38 1.68 3.23
C ASP A 147 36.36 1.81 1.70
N SER A 148 37.32 1.20 1.00
CA SER A 148 37.34 1.13 -0.47
C SER A 148 36.14 0.39 -1.06
N ASP A 149 35.74 -0.75 -0.50
CA ASP A 149 34.59 -1.52 -1.00
C ASP A 149 33.27 -0.83 -0.66
N ARG A 150 33.19 -0.19 0.52
CA ARG A 150 32.02 0.61 0.93
C ARG A 150 31.84 1.82 0.01
N THR A 151 32.92 2.54 -0.32
CA THR A 151 32.89 3.66 -1.27
C THR A 151 32.56 3.20 -2.69
N TRP A 152 33.16 2.10 -3.16
CA TRP A 152 32.85 1.55 -4.48
C TRP A 152 31.38 1.14 -4.59
N LEU A 153 30.86 0.43 -3.59
CA LEU A 153 29.45 0.03 -3.55
C LEU A 153 28.52 1.24 -3.47
N GLN A 154 28.86 2.25 -2.66
CA GLN A 154 28.07 3.48 -2.59
C GLN A 154 28.01 4.21 -3.93
N ASN A 155 29.11 4.26 -4.67
CA ASN A 155 29.14 4.85 -6.01
C ASN A 155 28.29 4.03 -7.00
N LEU A 156 28.34 2.69 -6.94
CA LEU A 156 27.47 1.82 -7.74
C LEU A 156 25.99 2.07 -7.44
N LEU A 157 25.59 2.14 -6.16
CA LEU A 157 24.19 2.37 -5.79
C LEU A 157 23.72 3.78 -6.21
N ASN A 158 24.53 4.83 -6.01
CA ASN A 158 24.17 6.19 -6.43
C ASN A 158 24.20 6.40 -7.96
N SER A 159 24.88 5.54 -8.73
CA SER A 159 24.84 5.58 -10.20
C SER A 159 23.49 5.11 -10.77
N ASN A 160 22.70 4.38 -9.98
CA ASN A 160 21.36 3.95 -10.34
C ASN A 160 20.34 5.03 -9.97
N GLY A 161 20.01 5.88 -10.94
CA GLY A 161 19.07 6.99 -10.76
C GLY A 161 17.68 6.55 -10.25
N SER A 162 17.20 5.36 -10.62
CA SER A 162 15.92 4.83 -10.12
C SER A 162 15.99 4.44 -8.65
N LEU A 163 17.13 3.93 -8.17
CA LEU A 163 17.34 3.63 -6.76
C LEU A 163 17.45 4.92 -5.92
N VAL A 164 18.21 5.91 -6.41
CA VAL A 164 18.30 7.23 -5.78
C VAL A 164 16.92 7.88 -5.69
N GLN A 165 16.14 7.86 -6.78
CA GLN A 165 14.77 8.39 -6.79
C GLN A 165 13.85 7.66 -5.80
N ALA A 166 13.90 6.33 -5.73
CA ALA A 166 13.08 5.57 -4.79
C ALA A 166 13.45 5.86 -3.32
N VAL A 167 14.75 6.00 -3.01
CA VAL A 167 15.22 6.37 -1.66
C VAL A 167 14.83 7.81 -1.30
N GLN A 168 14.89 8.74 -2.26
CA GLN A 168 14.40 10.11 -2.08
C GLN A 168 12.89 10.15 -1.84
N SER A 169 12.09 9.37 -2.58
CA SER A 169 10.63 9.26 -2.36
C SER A 169 10.34 8.70 -0.96
N PHE A 170 10.99 7.61 -0.57
CA PHE A 170 10.87 7.03 0.78
C PHE A 170 11.20 8.04 1.89
N HIS A 171 12.28 8.81 1.73
CA HIS A 171 12.64 9.90 2.67
C HIS A 171 11.56 11.00 2.69
N ASN A 172 11.08 11.43 1.52
CA ASN A 172 10.10 12.50 1.40
C ASN A 172 8.75 12.13 2.00
N ASP A 173 8.25 10.91 1.79
CA ASP A 173 6.95 10.47 2.31
C ASP A 173 7.03 10.16 3.82
N LEU A 174 8.21 9.82 4.36
CA LEU A 174 8.46 9.89 5.81
C LEU A 174 8.36 11.32 6.33
N VAL A 175 9.18 12.26 5.85
CA VAL A 175 9.16 13.67 6.32
C VAL A 175 7.77 14.31 6.14
N GLY A 176 7.11 14.00 5.01
CA GLY A 176 5.74 14.42 4.70
C GLY A 176 4.72 13.85 5.68
N GLY A 177 4.84 12.59 6.07
CA GLY A 177 4.02 11.98 7.11
C GLY A 177 4.13 12.70 8.45
N TYR A 178 5.36 13.03 8.88
CA TYR A 178 5.59 13.80 10.12
C TYR A 178 4.92 15.18 10.07
N SER A 179 5.10 15.88 8.95
CA SER A 179 4.50 17.19 8.70
C SER A 179 2.97 17.14 8.69
N ALA A 180 2.39 16.08 8.11
CA ALA A 180 0.95 15.86 8.09
C ALA A 180 0.37 15.63 9.50
N TRP A 181 1.02 14.82 10.34
CA TRP A 181 0.64 14.62 11.74
C TRP A 181 0.73 15.93 12.54
N ALA A 182 1.87 16.63 12.47
CA ALA A 182 2.06 17.90 13.17
C ALA A 182 1.02 18.98 12.75
N ASN A 183 0.64 19.02 11.47
CA ASN A 183 -0.44 19.88 10.97
C ASN A 183 -1.84 19.42 11.42
N ALA A 184 -2.09 18.12 11.57
CA ALA A 184 -3.33 17.56 12.12
C ALA A 184 -3.50 17.92 13.60
N ASP A 185 -2.41 17.88 14.37
CA ASP A 185 -2.33 18.29 15.78
C ASP A 185 -2.35 19.84 15.97
N GLY A 186 -2.50 20.61 14.88
CA GLY A 186 -2.56 22.08 14.92
C GLY A 186 -1.22 22.78 15.15
N ASN A 187 -0.11 22.05 15.12
CA ASN A 187 1.26 22.55 15.35
C ASN A 187 2.13 22.36 14.08
N PRO A 188 1.80 23.02 12.95
CA PRO A 188 2.53 22.87 11.71
C PRO A 188 4.01 23.27 11.88
N LEU A 189 4.89 22.52 11.24
CA LEU A 189 6.34 22.63 11.43
C LEU A 189 6.91 23.82 10.68
N THR A 190 7.87 24.49 11.30
CA THR A 190 8.75 25.46 10.63
C THR A 190 9.77 24.75 9.73
N ASP A 191 10.33 25.46 8.76
CA ASP A 191 11.38 24.93 7.85
C ASP A 191 12.57 24.32 8.62
N ALA A 192 12.96 24.93 9.74
CA ALA A 192 14.04 24.44 10.60
C ALA A 192 13.67 23.12 11.32
N GLN A 193 12.40 22.93 11.66
CA GLN A 193 11.92 21.66 12.21
C GLN A 193 11.80 20.59 11.13
N LEU A 194 11.37 20.95 9.90
CA LEU A 194 11.34 20.03 8.76
C LEU A 194 12.76 19.54 8.38
N ASP A 195 13.76 20.42 8.36
CA ASP A 195 15.17 20.06 8.14
C ASP A 195 15.72 19.16 9.27
N ALA A 196 15.34 19.40 10.52
CA ALA A 196 15.70 18.52 11.64
C ALA A 196 15.05 17.13 11.52
N VAL A 197 13.79 17.06 11.09
CA VAL A 197 13.06 15.80 10.84
C VAL A 197 13.64 15.04 9.64
N GLY A 198 14.03 15.74 8.57
CA GLY A 198 14.75 15.13 7.44
C GLY A 198 16.04 14.45 7.89
N LYS A 199 16.84 15.13 8.72
CA LYS A 199 18.07 14.56 9.31
C LYS A 199 17.81 13.40 10.28
N GLN A 200 16.62 13.29 10.85
CA GLN A 200 16.21 12.13 11.65
C GLN A 200 15.73 10.97 10.78
N ALA A 201 15.00 11.24 9.70
CA ALA A 201 14.60 10.23 8.71
C ALA A 201 15.82 9.61 8.01
N ASP A 202 16.88 10.40 7.79
CA ASP A 202 18.18 9.93 7.33
C ASP A 202 18.87 9.02 8.35
N GLY A 203 18.84 7.71 8.09
CA GLY A 203 19.41 6.69 8.96
C GLY A 203 18.43 6.08 9.96
N LEU A 204 17.16 6.53 9.99
CA LEU A 204 16.08 5.83 10.69
C LEU A 204 15.88 4.41 10.15
N VAL A 205 16.01 4.27 8.84
CA VAL A 205 15.78 3.01 8.10
C VAL A 205 17.07 2.54 7.46
N SER A 206 17.46 1.31 7.79
CA SER A 206 18.44 0.52 7.06
C SER A 206 17.66 -0.46 6.17
N PHE A 207 17.77 -0.32 4.85
CA PHE A 207 16.85 -0.94 3.90
C PHE A 207 16.96 -2.47 3.83
N MET A 208 18.16 -3.05 3.90
CA MET A 208 18.30 -4.51 3.93
C MET A 208 17.70 -5.10 5.21
N ASN A 209 17.93 -4.46 6.36
CA ASN A 209 17.27 -4.84 7.60
C ASN A 209 15.74 -4.66 7.55
N LEU A 210 15.22 -3.64 6.86
CA LEU A 210 13.79 -3.46 6.62
C LEU A 210 13.22 -4.62 5.78
N PHE A 211 13.86 -4.97 4.66
CA PHE A 211 13.44 -6.09 3.81
C PHE A 211 13.47 -7.43 4.57
N LYS A 212 14.49 -7.64 5.41
CA LYS A 212 14.60 -8.81 6.29
C LYS A 212 13.42 -8.91 7.25
N GLN A 213 13.08 -7.80 7.91
CA GLN A 213 11.91 -7.74 8.79
C GLN A 213 10.63 -7.99 8.00
N MET A 214 10.48 -7.40 6.80
CA MET A 214 9.28 -7.57 5.96
C MET A 214 9.04 -9.02 5.58
N GLY A 215 10.11 -9.71 5.15
CA GLY A 215 10.09 -11.13 4.87
C GLY A 215 9.78 -11.99 6.10
N ALA A 216 10.41 -11.72 7.23
CA ALA A 216 10.21 -12.47 8.48
C ALA A 216 8.80 -12.27 9.10
N SER A 217 8.18 -11.10 8.92
CA SER A 217 6.80 -10.84 9.35
C SER A 217 5.74 -11.34 8.37
N SER A 218 6.13 -11.64 7.12
CA SER A 218 5.20 -12.15 6.12
C SER A 218 4.86 -13.61 6.40
N LYS A 219 3.59 -13.87 6.73
CA LYS A 219 3.07 -15.22 6.78
C LYS A 219 2.70 -15.63 5.37
N VAL A 220 3.43 -16.59 4.80
CA VAL A 220 2.94 -17.31 3.63
C VAL A 220 1.67 -18.06 4.07
N PRO A 221 0.48 -17.79 3.50
CA PRO A 221 -0.70 -18.57 3.84
C PRO A 221 -0.47 -20.06 3.58
N ASN A 222 -1.22 -20.92 4.27
CA ASN A 222 -1.17 -22.39 4.08
C ASN A 222 0.20 -23.07 4.26
N SER A 223 1.21 -22.39 4.83
CA SER A 223 2.60 -22.87 4.92
C SER A 223 2.83 -23.97 5.97
N ASP A 224 1.82 -24.31 6.77
CA ASP A 224 1.93 -25.12 8.01
C ASP A 224 2.53 -26.53 7.85
N ASP A 225 2.81 -27.01 6.63
CA ASP A 225 3.75 -28.12 6.37
C ASP A 225 4.16 -28.26 4.88
N LYS A 226 4.08 -27.18 4.08
CA LYS A 226 4.22 -27.26 2.61
C LYS A 226 5.52 -26.63 2.12
N ASP A 227 6.34 -27.41 1.42
CA ASP A 227 7.41 -26.85 0.59
C ASP A 227 6.80 -26.17 -0.65
N ILE A 228 6.91 -24.84 -0.67
CA ILE A 228 6.46 -24.00 -1.79
C ILE A 228 7.68 -23.61 -2.62
N TYR A 229 7.56 -23.74 -3.94
CA TYR A 229 8.63 -23.48 -4.90
C TYR A 229 8.18 -22.47 -5.95
N THR A 230 9.11 -21.76 -6.56
CA THR A 230 8.83 -21.01 -7.80
C THR A 230 8.66 -21.99 -8.98
N LEU A 231 8.08 -21.53 -10.09
CA LEU A 231 7.96 -22.33 -11.33
C LEU A 231 9.28 -22.94 -11.84
N ASN A 232 10.45 -22.35 -11.52
CA ASN A 232 11.76 -22.89 -11.92
C ASN A 232 12.33 -23.96 -10.96
N GLY A 233 11.61 -24.27 -9.88
CA GLY A 233 12.00 -25.28 -8.89
C GLY A 233 12.82 -24.77 -7.71
N ALA A 234 13.24 -23.50 -7.68
CA ALA A 234 13.83 -22.89 -6.49
C ALA A 234 12.78 -22.78 -5.36
N LYS A 235 13.17 -23.10 -4.11
CA LYS A 235 12.29 -22.97 -2.94
C LYS A 235 11.99 -21.48 -2.68
N ILE A 236 10.74 -21.16 -2.36
CA ILE A 236 10.35 -19.83 -1.89
C ILE A 236 10.73 -19.74 -0.42
N ASP A 237 11.57 -18.76 -0.09
CA ASP A 237 11.97 -18.47 1.29
C ASP A 237 11.95 -16.95 1.49
N LEU A 238 10.91 -16.46 2.18
CA LEU A 238 10.81 -15.05 2.55
C LEU A 238 11.65 -14.70 3.80
N THR A 239 12.14 -15.70 4.53
CA THR A 239 12.94 -15.51 5.76
C THR A 239 14.44 -15.41 5.52
N GLN A 240 14.89 -15.71 4.28
CA GLN A 240 16.31 -15.62 3.91
C GLN A 240 16.85 -14.20 4.13
N ASP A 241 18.11 -14.11 4.57
CA ASP A 241 18.71 -12.83 4.97
C ASP A 241 19.19 -12.01 3.74
N PRO A 242 18.52 -10.89 3.41
CA PRO A 242 18.82 -10.08 2.23
C PRO A 242 20.09 -9.22 2.38
N GLY A 243 20.78 -9.23 3.52
CA GLY A 243 21.95 -8.38 3.80
C GLY A 243 23.21 -8.64 2.97
N SER A 244 23.15 -9.37 1.86
CA SER A 244 24.21 -9.48 0.85
C SER A 244 23.62 -9.54 -0.55
N ALA A 245 24.42 -9.34 -1.59
CA ALA A 245 23.92 -9.26 -2.97
C ALA A 245 23.15 -10.53 -3.40
N VAL A 246 23.71 -11.71 -3.12
CA VAL A 246 23.06 -13.00 -3.41
C VAL A 246 21.79 -13.19 -2.58
N GLY A 247 21.83 -12.90 -1.28
CA GLY A 247 20.67 -13.04 -0.40
C GLY A 247 19.52 -12.10 -0.77
N PHE A 248 19.84 -10.86 -1.17
CA PHE A 248 18.86 -9.89 -1.64
C PHE A 248 18.14 -10.37 -2.92
N LEU A 249 18.90 -10.87 -3.90
CA LEU A 249 18.30 -11.37 -5.14
C LEU A 249 17.44 -12.63 -4.92
N GLY A 250 17.86 -13.53 -4.03
CA GLY A 250 17.04 -14.69 -3.63
C GLY A 250 15.76 -14.28 -2.91
N PHE A 251 15.84 -13.29 -2.01
CA PHE A 251 14.68 -12.71 -1.34
C PHE A 251 13.71 -12.10 -2.35
N MET A 252 14.21 -11.27 -3.28
CA MET A 252 13.38 -10.66 -4.32
C MET A 252 12.78 -11.69 -5.28
N GLN A 253 13.50 -12.76 -5.63
CA GLN A 253 12.94 -13.87 -6.42
C GLN A 253 11.76 -14.53 -5.68
N SER A 254 11.89 -14.74 -4.37
CA SER A 254 10.83 -15.34 -3.53
C SER A 254 9.62 -14.40 -3.40
N ALA A 255 9.86 -13.11 -3.11
CA ALA A 255 8.82 -12.09 -3.00
C ALA A 255 8.07 -11.86 -4.32
N GLN A 256 8.78 -11.83 -5.46
CA GLN A 256 8.16 -11.70 -6.78
C GLN A 256 7.38 -12.95 -7.19
N ALA A 257 7.82 -14.15 -6.78
CA ALA A 257 7.09 -15.37 -7.08
C ALA A 257 5.71 -15.39 -6.40
N VAL A 258 5.63 -15.04 -5.09
CA VAL A 258 4.34 -14.95 -4.38
C VAL A 258 3.50 -13.74 -4.81
N ALA A 259 4.10 -12.60 -5.17
CA ALA A 259 3.34 -11.45 -5.68
C ALA A 259 2.66 -11.77 -7.02
N ASN A 260 3.32 -12.54 -7.88
CA ASN A 260 2.81 -12.91 -9.20
C ASN A 260 1.90 -14.16 -9.20
N GLY A 261 1.79 -14.90 -8.08
CA GLY A 261 1.16 -16.23 -8.07
C GLY A 261 1.90 -17.25 -8.95
N ALA A 262 3.22 -17.13 -9.02
CA ALA A 262 4.14 -18.00 -9.78
C ALA A 262 4.75 -19.09 -8.88
N ASP A 263 4.02 -19.47 -7.83
CA ASP A 263 4.37 -20.48 -6.85
C ASP A 263 3.77 -21.85 -7.20
N VAL A 264 4.38 -22.88 -6.63
CA VAL A 264 4.03 -24.29 -6.75
C VAL A 264 4.12 -24.93 -5.37
N ALA A 265 2.98 -25.13 -4.72
CA ALA A 265 2.91 -25.95 -3.51
C ALA A 265 2.99 -27.43 -3.89
N LYS A 266 4.05 -28.11 -3.46
CA LYS A 266 4.19 -29.56 -3.63
C LYS A 266 3.60 -30.26 -2.42
N THR A 267 2.72 -31.23 -2.65
CA THR A 267 2.05 -31.99 -1.59
C THR A 267 2.02 -33.49 -1.93
N PRO A 268 1.77 -34.38 -0.95
CA PRO A 268 1.63 -35.82 -1.21
C PRO A 268 0.50 -36.18 -2.20
N ILE A 269 -0.47 -35.29 -2.41
CA ILE A 269 -1.62 -35.50 -3.32
C ILE A 269 -1.44 -34.83 -4.69
N GLY A 270 -0.33 -34.13 -4.92
CA GLY A 270 -0.02 -33.46 -6.19
C GLY A 270 0.58 -32.06 -6.04
N ASN A 271 0.83 -31.42 -7.18
CA ASN A 271 1.30 -30.04 -7.27
C ASN A 271 0.12 -29.10 -7.47
N PHE A 272 0.07 -28.02 -6.70
CA PHE A 272 -0.88 -26.92 -6.87
C PHE A 272 -0.12 -25.67 -7.31
N TYR A 273 -0.71 -24.86 -8.19
CA TYR A 273 -0.08 -23.70 -8.83
C TYR A 273 -0.84 -22.43 -8.46
N GLY A 274 -0.12 -21.32 -8.22
CA GLY A 274 -0.76 -20.06 -7.86
C GLY A 274 -1.49 -20.14 -6.51
N THR A 275 -1.00 -20.99 -5.61
CA THR A 275 -1.60 -21.19 -4.27
C THR A 275 -1.45 -19.95 -3.40
N GLU A 276 -0.35 -19.22 -3.56
CA GLU A 276 0.00 -18.07 -2.76
C GLU A 276 0.10 -16.81 -3.62
N LYS A 277 -0.86 -15.89 -3.44
CA LYS A 277 -0.87 -14.60 -4.12
C LYS A 277 -1.01 -13.44 -3.13
N PHE A 278 0.13 -12.86 -2.75
CA PHE A 278 0.18 -11.67 -1.89
C PHE A 278 1.47 -10.88 -2.10
N ASN A 279 1.43 -9.58 -1.81
CA ASN A 279 2.60 -8.71 -1.84
C ASN A 279 3.22 -8.60 -0.44
N VAL A 280 4.45 -9.08 -0.27
CA VAL A 280 5.26 -9.03 0.97
C VAL A 280 5.35 -7.61 1.54
N PHE A 281 5.44 -6.61 0.67
CA PHE A 281 5.59 -5.20 1.04
C PHE A 281 4.26 -4.55 1.48
N GLU A 282 3.12 -5.15 1.16
CA GLU A 282 1.77 -4.67 1.55
C GLU A 282 1.16 -5.51 2.69
N GLN A 283 1.43 -6.82 2.75
CA GLN A 283 0.90 -7.74 3.78
C GLN A 283 1.30 -7.32 5.19
N ASN A 284 2.42 -6.61 5.31
CA ASN A 284 2.87 -6.02 6.56
C ASN A 284 1.88 -5.00 7.12
N LEU A 285 1.38 -4.10 6.25
CA LEU A 285 0.61 -2.92 6.64
C LEU A 285 -0.77 -3.24 7.23
N SER A 286 -1.29 -4.46 7.01
CA SER A 286 -2.62 -4.89 7.44
C SER A 286 -2.63 -5.75 8.71
N ASN A 287 -1.47 -6.07 9.29
CA ASN A 287 -1.36 -6.82 10.55
C ASN A 287 -1.09 -5.90 11.75
N SER A 288 -1.49 -6.33 12.95
CA SER A 288 -1.13 -5.62 14.21
C SER A 288 0.38 -5.58 14.48
N TRP A 289 1.15 -6.46 13.84
CA TRP A 289 2.61 -6.49 13.81
C TRP A 289 3.21 -5.81 12.57
N ALA A 290 2.47 -4.93 11.90
CA ALA A 290 3.02 -4.07 10.87
C ALA A 290 4.35 -3.47 11.34
N ILE A 291 5.37 -3.47 10.47
CA ILE A 291 6.62 -2.75 10.72
C ILE A 291 6.28 -1.26 10.80
N ARG A 292 5.97 -0.84 12.02
CA ARG A 292 5.95 0.54 12.43
C ARG A 292 7.40 0.98 12.42
N ILE A 293 7.84 1.55 11.30
CA ILE A 293 9.03 2.40 11.27
C ILE A 293 8.81 3.38 12.44
N PRO A 294 9.66 3.37 13.49
CA PRO A 294 9.38 4.03 14.75
C PRO A 294 9.63 5.52 14.60
N PHE A 295 8.66 6.19 13.98
CA PHE A 295 8.74 7.57 13.51
C PHE A 295 7.85 8.51 14.33
N PHE A 296 7.14 7.97 15.32
CA PHE A 296 6.50 8.76 16.37
C PHE A 296 7.58 9.20 17.37
N PRO A 297 7.65 10.49 17.72
CA PRO A 297 8.40 10.95 18.88
C PRO A 297 7.95 10.22 20.15
N SER A 298 8.86 10.03 21.11
CA SER A 298 8.55 9.42 22.42
C SER A 298 7.49 10.19 23.23
N ASP A 299 7.23 11.43 22.84
CA ASP A 299 6.34 12.43 23.42
C ASP A 299 5.08 12.69 22.57
N ALA A 300 4.85 11.92 21.49
CA ALA A 300 3.58 11.93 20.78
C ALA A 300 2.47 11.28 21.63
N THR A 301 1.73 12.09 22.37
CA THR A 301 0.77 11.66 23.41
C THR A 301 -0.54 11.08 22.89
N SER A 302 -0.82 11.13 21.58
CA SER A 302 -2.11 10.70 21.03
C SER A 302 -2.00 10.26 19.56
N LEU A 303 -2.44 9.04 19.26
CA LEU A 303 -2.90 8.67 17.91
C LEU A 303 -4.33 9.20 17.73
N GLY A 304 -4.45 10.50 17.55
CA GLY A 304 -5.67 11.21 17.12
C GLY A 304 -6.97 10.92 17.89
N THR A 305 -7.09 11.31 19.16
CA THR A 305 -8.28 12.03 19.68
C THR A 305 -8.00 12.70 21.03
N ASN A 306 -8.11 14.03 21.07
CA ASN A 306 -8.58 14.71 22.28
C ASN A 306 -10.09 14.94 22.09
N GLU A 307 -10.90 14.25 22.89
CA GLU A 307 -12.33 14.55 23.02
C GLU A 307 -12.44 15.91 23.73
N ILE A 308 -12.93 16.92 23.02
CA ILE A 308 -13.18 18.24 23.61
C ILE A 308 -14.49 18.15 24.40
N ALA A 309 -14.36 18.18 25.73
CA ALA A 309 -15.48 18.22 26.67
C ALA A 309 -16.12 19.62 26.78
#